data_AF-A0A235BSH7-F1
#
_entry.id   AF-A0A235BSH7-F1
#
_cell.length_a   1.000
_cell.length_b   1.000
_cell.length_c   1.000
_cell.angle_alpha   90.00
_cell.angle_beta   90.00
_cell.angle_gamma   90.00
#
_symmetry.space_group_name_H-M   'P 1'
#
loop_
_entity.id
_entity.type
_entity.pdbx_description
1 polymer ?
#
loop_
_entity_poly.entity_id
_entity_poly.type
_entity_poly.pdbx_seq_one_letter_code
_entity_poly.pdbx_strand_id
1 'polypeptide(L)'
;MTTSLSIQLRVICGCLLILTCVRTTEKSSVINPGKAPKAVLQRLKGLESFRFRLSYQTDSPFFLGARLSGAWNAPDHESWVGYYWRGDKRERVSLVGAGDIQYENDHGVWHRSPRGLETEILEQVRQVIRGKQISFVESKGNIYRYRFKPCLPVLDPGQTKSFSGTMEIDNHSGLPVRISCADESGSAEWKLILDRFNSAGRVKIPFVAKMALTIGPSQKVSRGEFNQAVTVLRKRLEELDWDYRLFRRWGKLILQLDRQVSRSPLKLLLSPGKVEIWCAEQLDSSSALQGDSGIAVGGDVSFRVILKQKIGKNGDFEARLRQEFLPEPGLLFAFEDTSMLSRPDMNRLLVLVVNGDILDYSRTTVESGVEFSSLENKEIMRVLAALANQPAMPTGFEAVLVR
;
A
#
# COMPACT_ATOMS: atom_id res chain seq x y z
N MET A 1 -61.73 39.04 2.08
CA MET A 1 -61.98 37.58 2.14
C MET A 1 -60.65 36.89 1.95
N THR A 2 -59.94 36.71 3.06
CA THR A 2 -59.84 35.45 3.83
C THR A 2 -58.64 34.60 3.39
N THR A 3 -57.60 34.70 4.22
CA THR A 3 -56.71 33.64 4.76
C THR A 3 -55.80 32.90 3.76
N SER A 4 -54.48 33.08 3.85
CA SER A 4 -53.54 32.49 4.84
C SER A 4 -52.99 31.14 4.37
N LEU A 5 -51.68 31.04 4.10
CA LEU A 5 -50.74 30.35 4.99
C LEU A 5 -49.31 30.37 4.43
N SER A 6 -48.40 30.82 5.28
CA SER A 6 -46.94 30.70 5.24
C SER A 6 -46.44 29.25 5.34
N ILE A 7 -45.31 28.92 4.68
CA ILE A 7 -44.25 27.99 5.15
C ILE A 7 -42.96 28.41 4.40
N GLN A 8 -42.11 29.27 4.96
CA GLN A 8 -40.97 28.99 5.85
C GLN A 8 -39.78 28.26 5.23
N LEU A 9 -38.76 29.09 4.93
CA LEU A 9 -37.32 28.85 5.08
C LEU A 9 -37.00 27.70 6.05
N ARG A 10 -36.29 26.68 5.56
CA ARG A 10 -35.48 25.77 6.38
C ARG A 10 -34.03 25.85 5.93
N VAL A 11 -33.37 26.94 6.29
CA VAL A 11 -31.93 26.95 6.55
C VAL A 11 -31.79 26.39 7.97
N ILE A 12 -31.76 25.07 8.09
CA ILE A 12 -31.39 24.42 9.34
C ILE A 12 -29.87 24.42 9.37
N CYS A 13 -29.34 25.32 10.21
CA CYS A 13 -28.03 25.24 10.83
C CYS A 13 -27.74 23.79 11.26
N GLY A 14 -27.01 23.06 10.42
CA GLY A 14 -26.21 21.92 10.85
C GLY A 14 -24.99 22.41 11.62
N CYS A 15 -25.21 23.13 12.73
CA CYS A 15 -24.23 23.19 13.80
C CYS A 15 -24.20 21.80 14.43
N LEU A 16 -23.52 20.88 13.74
CA LEU A 16 -23.08 19.63 14.34
C LEU A 16 -22.23 20.05 15.53
N LEU A 17 -22.80 19.87 16.72
CA LEU A 17 -22.12 19.88 17.99
C LEU A 17 -20.90 18.95 17.84
N ILE A 18 -19.74 19.54 17.52
CA ILE A 18 -18.47 19.04 18.00
C ILE A 18 -18.55 19.24 19.52
N LEU A 19 -19.30 18.36 20.17
CA LEU A 19 -19.02 17.97 21.53
C LEU A 19 -17.60 17.45 21.45
N THR A 20 -16.67 18.36 21.67
CA THR A 20 -15.38 18.04 22.25
C THR A 20 -15.74 17.19 23.46
N CYS A 21 -15.69 15.86 23.27
CA CYS A 21 -15.35 14.93 24.32
C CYS A 21 -13.98 15.38 24.81
N VAL A 22 -13.97 16.45 25.59
CA VAL A 22 -13.04 16.63 26.68
C VAL A 22 -13.35 15.41 27.54
N ARG A 23 -12.71 14.29 27.23
CA ARG A 23 -12.46 13.26 28.22
C ARG A 23 -11.81 14.04 29.34
N THR A 24 -12.59 14.38 30.35
CA THR A 24 -12.09 14.63 31.70
C THR A 24 -11.21 13.43 31.95
N THR A 25 -9.91 13.60 31.70
CA THR A 25 -8.90 12.62 32.00
C THR A 25 -9.02 12.43 33.49
N GLU A 26 -9.69 11.35 33.91
CA GLU A 26 -9.53 10.80 35.24
C GLU A 26 -8.04 10.93 35.54
N LYS A 27 -7.70 11.60 36.65
CA LYS A 27 -6.32 11.69 37.12
C LYS A 27 -5.78 10.28 37.05
N SER A 28 -4.90 10.03 36.07
CA SER A 28 -4.38 8.69 35.79
C SER A 28 -3.86 8.17 37.12
N SER A 29 -4.50 7.15 37.66
CA SER A 29 -4.08 6.61 38.93
C SER A 29 -2.65 6.09 38.74
N VAL A 30 -1.79 6.46 39.68
CA VAL A 30 -0.39 6.04 39.68
C VAL A 30 -0.34 4.52 39.55
N ILE A 31 0.38 4.04 38.53
CA ILE A 31 0.37 2.62 38.17
C ILE A 31 1.09 1.83 39.25
N ASN A 32 0.57 0.65 39.60
CA ASN A 32 1.25 -0.23 40.54
C ASN A 32 2.65 -0.63 40.00
N PRO A 33 3.75 -0.39 40.76
CA PRO A 33 5.12 -0.67 40.31
C PRO A 33 5.36 -2.13 39.88
N GLY A 34 4.67 -3.10 40.49
CA GLY A 34 4.80 -4.52 40.14
C GLY A 34 4.14 -4.90 38.80
N LYS A 35 3.22 -4.07 38.29
CA LYS A 35 2.54 -4.28 37.01
C LYS A 35 3.18 -3.52 35.85
N ALA A 36 3.84 -2.39 36.13
CA ALA A 36 4.31 -1.48 35.08
C ALA A 36 5.24 -2.15 34.05
N PRO A 37 6.29 -2.92 34.43
CA PRO A 37 7.20 -3.52 33.46
C PRO A 37 6.53 -4.51 32.50
N LYS A 38 5.52 -5.26 32.97
CA LYS A 38 4.82 -6.27 32.17
C LYS A 38 3.97 -5.65 31.06
N ALA A 39 3.52 -4.41 31.25
CA ALA A 39 2.66 -3.71 30.30
C ALA A 39 3.41 -2.85 29.29
N VAL A 40 4.74 -2.69 29.43
CA VAL A 40 5.54 -1.75 28.61
C VAL A 40 5.34 -1.96 27.11
N LEU A 41 5.55 -3.18 26.61
CA LEU A 41 5.44 -3.46 25.17
C LEU A 41 4.03 -3.27 24.66
N GLN A 42 3.04 -3.70 25.44
CA GLN A 42 1.63 -3.54 25.08
C GLN A 42 1.25 -2.05 25.00
N ARG A 43 1.72 -1.24 25.96
CA ARG A 43 1.48 0.20 25.96
C ARG A 43 2.16 0.89 24.78
N LEU A 44 3.42 0.57 24.48
CA LEU A 44 4.13 1.11 23.32
C LEU A 44 3.42 0.76 22.01
N LYS A 45 2.99 -0.50 21.83
CA LYS A 45 2.23 -0.95 20.66
C LYS A 45 0.85 -0.27 20.52
N GLY A 46 0.27 0.17 21.63
CA GLY A 46 -1.01 0.88 21.67
C GLY A 46 -0.90 2.39 21.38
N LEU A 47 0.30 2.92 21.17
CA LEU A 47 0.49 4.32 20.81
C LEU A 47 0.22 4.56 19.33
N GLU A 48 -0.16 5.78 18.98
CA GLU A 48 -0.18 6.25 17.60
C GLU A 48 1.23 6.60 17.12
N SER A 49 2.06 7.17 18.01
CA SER A 49 3.42 7.56 17.70
C SER A 49 4.32 7.75 18.92
N PHE A 50 5.64 7.71 18.74
CA PHE A 50 6.62 8.21 19.70
C PHE A 50 7.94 8.54 19.02
N ARG A 51 8.72 9.43 19.63
CA ARG A 51 10.09 9.74 19.21
C ARG A 51 11.06 8.88 20.01
N PHE A 52 12.14 8.46 19.37
CA PHE A 52 13.21 7.73 20.02
C PHE A 52 14.59 8.34 19.73
N ARG A 53 15.51 8.11 20.65
CA ARG A 53 16.95 8.32 20.49
C ARG A 53 17.66 7.06 20.96
N LEU A 54 18.38 6.43 20.04
CA LEU A 54 19.12 5.21 20.28
C LEU A 54 20.61 5.50 20.15
N SER A 55 21.39 5.07 21.13
CA SER A 55 22.85 5.03 21.01
C SER A 55 23.34 3.68 21.47
N TYR A 56 24.26 3.09 20.72
CA TYR A 56 24.94 1.89 21.16
C TYR A 56 26.41 1.90 20.75
N GLN A 57 27.20 1.10 21.45
CA GLN A 57 28.59 0.80 21.10
C GLN A 57 28.93 -0.62 21.55
N THR A 58 29.86 -1.26 20.85
CA THR A 58 30.48 -2.53 21.22
C THR A 58 31.87 -2.62 20.61
N ASP A 59 32.77 -3.35 21.24
CA ASP A 59 34.10 -3.71 20.71
C ASP A 59 34.13 -5.14 20.14
N SER A 60 33.00 -5.87 20.14
CA SER A 60 32.89 -7.27 19.74
C SER A 60 31.90 -7.46 18.57
N PRO A 61 32.27 -8.15 17.48
CA PRO A 61 33.60 -8.70 17.19
C PRO A 61 34.62 -7.64 16.73
N PHE A 62 34.19 -6.40 16.53
CA PHE A 62 35.03 -5.25 16.21
C PHE A 62 34.35 -3.99 16.75
N PHE A 63 35.09 -2.88 16.85
CA PHE A 63 34.52 -1.61 17.28
C PHE A 63 33.41 -1.14 16.33
N LEU A 64 32.19 -1.09 16.85
CA LEU A 64 30.98 -0.66 16.17
C LEU A 64 30.17 0.24 17.12
N GLY A 65 29.57 1.28 16.59
CA GLY A 65 28.56 2.01 17.35
C GLY A 65 27.64 2.84 16.47
N ALA A 66 26.58 3.35 17.07
CA ALA A 66 25.66 4.24 16.40
C ALA A 66 25.08 5.28 17.36
N ARG A 67 24.69 6.42 16.79
CA ARG A 67 23.85 7.45 17.41
C ARG A 67 22.76 7.79 16.43
N LEU A 68 21.57 7.31 16.73
CA LEU A 68 20.39 7.38 15.89
C LEU A 68 19.27 8.11 16.64
N SER A 69 18.45 8.82 15.88
CA SER A 69 17.22 9.41 16.38
C SER A 69 16.13 9.21 15.35
N GLY A 70 14.89 9.16 15.80
CA GLY A 70 13.82 8.77 14.91
C GLY A 70 12.45 8.92 15.52
N ALA A 71 11.45 8.53 14.73
CA ALA A 71 10.07 8.46 15.14
C ALA A 71 9.48 7.12 14.69
N TRP A 72 8.64 6.54 15.54
CA TRP A 72 7.80 5.40 15.24
C TRP A 72 6.34 5.86 15.15
N ASN A 73 5.59 5.32 14.20
CA ASN A 73 4.14 5.49 14.06
C ASN A 73 3.45 4.15 13.79
N ALA A 74 2.21 4.02 14.23
CA ALA A 74 1.36 2.91 13.82
C ALA A 74 1.05 2.95 12.29
N PRO A 75 0.85 1.80 11.62
CA PRO A 75 0.90 0.45 12.18
C PRO A 75 2.32 -0.06 12.46
N ASP A 76 3.31 0.34 11.65
CA ASP A 76 4.73 0.03 11.89
C ASP A 76 5.63 0.84 10.94
N HIS A 77 5.57 2.17 11.05
CA HIS A 77 6.40 3.08 10.27
C HIS A 77 7.47 3.70 11.15
N GLU A 78 8.72 3.65 10.70
CA GLU A 78 9.85 4.19 11.43
C GLU A 78 10.67 5.12 10.56
N SER A 79 11.18 6.21 11.12
CA SER A 79 12.22 7.01 10.47
C SER A 79 13.45 7.01 11.36
N TRP A 80 14.61 6.86 10.76
CA TRP A 80 15.89 6.80 11.44
C TRP A 80 16.85 7.79 10.78
N VAL A 81 17.44 8.68 11.56
CA VAL A 81 18.49 9.59 11.11
C VAL A 81 19.60 9.63 12.15
N GLY A 82 20.84 9.57 11.68
CA GLY A 82 21.99 9.67 12.56
C GLY A 82 23.28 9.24 11.89
N TYR A 83 24.14 8.60 12.67
CA TYR A 83 25.40 8.07 12.19
C TYR A 83 25.67 6.72 12.82
N TYR A 84 26.28 5.83 12.05
CA TYR A 84 26.95 4.66 12.59
C TYR A 84 28.44 4.74 12.28
N TRP A 85 29.24 4.01 13.03
CA TRP A 85 30.67 3.93 12.80
C TRP A 85 31.16 2.50 13.03
N ARG A 86 32.12 2.09 12.20
CA ARG A 86 32.79 0.79 12.25
C ARG A 86 34.29 1.01 12.13
N GLY A 87 35.02 0.78 13.21
CA GLY A 87 36.40 1.26 13.34
C GLY A 87 36.45 2.77 13.14
N ASP A 88 37.31 3.23 12.23
CA ASP A 88 37.48 4.66 11.90
C ASP A 88 36.48 5.19 10.87
N LYS A 89 35.70 4.31 10.23
CA LYS A 89 34.71 4.72 9.23
C LYS A 89 33.45 5.18 9.93
N ARG A 90 32.99 6.39 9.59
CA ARG A 90 31.73 6.95 10.06
C ARG A 90 30.83 7.26 8.87
N GLU A 91 29.62 6.73 8.91
CA GLU A 91 28.66 6.84 7.82
C GLU A 91 27.34 7.41 8.33
N ARG A 92 26.67 8.18 7.46
CA ARG A 92 25.39 8.79 7.77
C ARG A 92 24.28 7.77 7.53
N VAL A 93 23.33 7.72 8.45
CA VAL A 93 22.13 6.89 8.35
C VAL A 93 20.94 7.79 8.03
N SER A 94 20.15 7.38 7.04
CA SER A 94 18.84 7.95 6.75
C SER A 94 17.94 6.83 6.22
N LEU A 95 17.17 6.22 7.13
CA LEU A 95 16.33 5.06 6.84
C LEU A 95 14.86 5.37 7.12
N VAL A 96 13.97 4.71 6.40
CA VAL A 96 12.54 4.64 6.71
C VAL A 96 12.11 3.17 6.69
N GLY A 97 11.51 2.68 7.78
CA GLY A 97 10.90 1.35 7.85
C GLY A 97 9.39 1.44 7.63
N ALA A 98 8.81 0.45 6.96
CA ALA A 98 7.37 0.26 6.80
C ALA A 98 7.00 -1.23 6.74
N GLY A 99 6.53 -1.77 7.87
CA GLY A 99 6.31 -3.22 8.01
C GLY A 99 7.59 -3.99 7.71
N ASP A 100 7.54 -4.96 6.80
CA ASP A 100 8.68 -5.83 6.44
C ASP A 100 9.66 -5.19 5.43
N ILE A 101 9.49 -3.90 5.11
CA ILE A 101 10.30 -3.20 4.11
C ILE A 101 11.06 -2.06 4.78
N GLN A 102 12.30 -1.84 4.35
CA GLN A 102 13.06 -0.63 4.66
C GLN A 102 13.46 0.12 3.40
N TYR A 103 13.67 1.41 3.58
CA TYR A 103 14.11 2.35 2.58
C TYR A 103 15.36 3.06 3.08
N GLU A 104 16.44 2.97 2.33
CA GLU A 104 17.71 3.61 2.66
C GLU A 104 17.99 4.76 1.69
N ASN A 105 18.33 5.93 2.24
CA ASN A 105 18.73 7.07 1.44
C ASN A 105 20.26 7.07 1.26
N ASP A 106 20.70 6.72 0.07
CA ASP A 106 22.09 6.85 -0.34
C ASP A 106 22.22 8.03 -1.30
N HIS A 107 22.98 9.05 -0.90
CA HIS A 107 23.22 10.26 -1.69
C HIS A 107 21.96 10.90 -2.32
N GLY A 108 20.83 10.89 -1.61
CA GLY A 108 19.55 11.46 -2.08
C GLY A 108 18.66 10.50 -2.86
N VAL A 109 19.13 9.28 -3.14
CA VAL A 109 18.37 8.22 -3.80
C VAL A 109 17.86 7.24 -2.76
N TRP A 110 16.58 6.87 -2.85
CA TRP A 110 15.98 5.89 -1.95
C TRP A 110 16.08 4.48 -2.56
N HIS A 111 16.65 3.56 -1.80
CA HIS A 111 16.78 2.14 -2.13
C HIS A 111 15.82 1.33 -1.26
N ARG A 112 15.10 0.39 -1.85
CA ARG A 112 14.16 -0.50 -1.14
C ARG A 112 14.81 -1.85 -0.89
N SER A 113 14.79 -2.33 0.35
CA SER A 113 15.27 -3.66 0.73
C SER A 113 14.32 -4.30 1.77
N PRO A 114 14.41 -5.62 2.01
CA PRO A 114 13.79 -6.24 3.17
C PRO A 114 14.27 -5.54 4.45
N ARG A 115 13.38 -5.43 5.43
CA ARG A 115 13.70 -4.80 6.71
C ARG A 115 14.52 -5.73 7.59
N GLY A 116 15.58 -5.19 8.18
CA GLY A 116 16.33 -5.86 9.23
C GLY A 116 15.89 -5.45 10.63
N LEU A 117 16.15 -6.33 11.59
CA LEU A 117 15.88 -6.14 13.03
C LEU A 117 16.46 -4.83 13.59
N GLU A 118 17.61 -4.41 13.07
CA GLU A 118 18.30 -3.17 13.43
C GLU A 118 17.48 -1.91 13.16
N THR A 119 16.43 -2.02 12.35
CA THR A 119 15.50 -0.92 12.04
C THR A 119 14.11 -1.12 12.62
N GLU A 120 13.91 -2.07 13.54
CA GLU A 120 12.65 -2.32 14.25
C GLU A 120 12.77 -1.96 15.73
N ILE A 121 12.44 -0.73 16.12
CA ILE A 121 12.72 -0.26 17.49
C ILE A 121 11.92 -1.03 18.54
N LEU A 122 10.67 -1.38 18.25
CA LEU A 122 9.82 -2.14 19.17
C LEU A 122 10.30 -3.57 19.36
N GLU A 123 10.82 -4.18 18.30
CA GLU A 123 11.40 -5.51 18.35
C GLU A 123 12.72 -5.50 19.14
N GLN A 124 13.58 -4.49 18.94
CA GLN A 124 14.77 -4.29 19.76
C GLN A 124 14.42 -4.15 21.25
N VAL A 125 13.44 -3.30 21.59
CA VAL A 125 12.96 -3.15 22.97
C VAL A 125 12.49 -4.50 23.51
N ARG A 126 11.72 -5.25 22.72
CA ARG A 126 11.24 -6.58 23.09
C ARG A 126 12.40 -7.52 23.39
N GLN A 127 13.42 -7.60 22.55
CA GLN A 127 14.59 -8.47 22.77
C GLN A 127 15.34 -8.11 24.06
N VAL A 128 15.51 -6.81 24.32
CA VAL A 128 16.19 -6.31 25.52
C VAL A 128 15.49 -6.79 26.79
N ILE A 129 14.16 -6.80 26.83
CA ILE A 129 13.38 -7.05 28.07
C ILE A 129 12.67 -8.41 28.14
N ARG A 130 12.58 -9.19 27.06
CA ARG A 130 11.77 -10.42 26.99
C ARG A 130 12.27 -11.50 27.95
N GLY A 131 11.35 -12.04 28.74
CA GLY A 131 11.57 -13.23 29.58
C GLY A 131 12.49 -13.00 30.78
N LYS A 132 12.70 -11.75 31.19
CA LYS A 132 13.63 -11.39 32.27
C LYS A 132 12.88 -11.04 33.56
N GLN A 133 13.48 -11.39 34.70
CA GLN A 133 13.05 -10.86 35.99
C GLN A 133 13.45 -9.39 36.05
N ILE A 134 12.44 -8.52 36.07
CA ILE A 134 12.61 -7.07 36.22
C ILE A 134 12.29 -6.75 37.68
N SER A 135 13.29 -6.26 38.41
CA SER A 135 13.15 -5.89 39.83
C SER A 135 12.99 -4.38 39.97
N PHE A 136 12.05 -3.97 40.82
CA PHE A 136 11.87 -2.57 41.19
C PHE A 136 13.04 -2.12 42.06
N VAL A 137 13.57 -0.93 41.79
CA VAL A 137 14.69 -0.34 42.54
C VAL A 137 14.19 0.81 43.40
N GLU A 138 13.62 1.84 42.77
CA GLU A 138 13.19 3.05 43.47
C GLU A 138 12.11 3.81 42.70
N SER A 139 11.46 4.74 43.40
CA SER A 139 10.60 5.77 42.82
C SER A 139 11.22 7.14 43.08
N LYS A 140 11.48 7.91 42.02
CA LYS A 140 12.03 9.27 42.11
C LYS A 140 11.16 10.23 41.31
N GLY A 141 10.39 11.06 42.01
CA GLY A 141 9.40 11.93 41.38
C GLY A 141 8.33 11.12 40.64
N ASN A 142 8.13 11.43 39.35
CA ASN A 142 7.19 10.71 38.48
C ASN A 142 7.80 9.48 37.78
N ILE A 143 9.00 9.03 38.18
CA ILE A 143 9.71 7.94 37.51
C ILE A 143 9.88 6.75 38.44
N TYR A 144 9.50 5.57 37.96
CA TYR A 144 9.92 4.29 38.53
C TYR A 144 11.17 3.78 37.84
N ARG A 145 12.15 3.34 38.64
CA ARG A 145 13.38 2.72 38.14
C ARG A 145 13.38 1.23 38.44
N TYR A 146 13.75 0.46 37.43
CA TYR A 146 13.87 -0.99 37.49
C TYR A 146 15.27 -1.44 37.07
N ARG A 147 15.69 -2.62 37.53
CA ARG A 147 16.90 -3.32 37.10
C ARG A 147 16.53 -4.67 36.49
N PHE A 148 17.30 -5.10 35.49
CA PHE A 148 17.12 -6.40 34.84
C PHE A 148 18.43 -6.88 34.19
N LYS A 149 18.47 -8.14 33.77
CA LYS A 149 19.59 -8.72 33.01
C LYS A 149 19.18 -8.84 31.53
N PRO A 150 19.64 -7.94 30.63
CA PRO A 150 19.21 -7.94 29.23
C PRO A 150 19.79 -9.14 28.47
N CYS A 151 19.24 -9.39 27.29
CA CYS A 151 19.85 -10.22 26.26
C CYS A 151 20.08 -9.33 25.03
N LEU A 152 21.34 -9.15 24.65
CA LEU A 152 21.72 -8.23 23.57
C LEU A 152 22.60 -8.93 22.53
N PRO A 153 22.06 -9.89 21.75
CA PRO A 153 22.83 -10.55 20.69
C PRO A 153 23.41 -9.58 19.66
N VAL A 154 22.76 -8.44 19.46
CA VAL A 154 23.23 -7.37 18.56
C VAL A 154 24.54 -6.74 19.03
N LEU A 155 24.77 -6.63 20.36
CA LEU A 155 26.02 -6.08 20.90
C LEU A 155 27.07 -7.14 21.20
N ASP A 156 26.65 -8.35 21.50
CA ASP A 156 27.54 -9.46 21.81
C ASP A 156 26.99 -10.77 21.24
N PRO A 157 27.21 -11.02 19.94
CA PRO A 157 26.72 -12.22 19.27
C PRO A 157 27.27 -13.51 19.91
N GLY A 158 28.49 -13.45 20.46
CA GLY A 158 29.16 -14.57 21.12
C GLY A 158 28.71 -14.82 22.56
N GLN A 159 27.87 -13.94 23.13
CA GLN A 159 27.38 -14.03 24.52
C GLN A 159 28.50 -14.18 25.57
N THR A 160 29.62 -13.51 25.32
CA THR A 160 30.80 -13.54 26.20
C THR A 160 30.73 -12.52 27.33
N LYS A 161 29.87 -11.51 27.21
CA LYS A 161 29.73 -10.40 28.15
C LYS A 161 28.53 -10.57 29.08
N SER A 162 28.73 -10.15 30.33
CA SER A 162 27.65 -9.99 31.30
C SER A 162 27.10 -8.56 31.23
N PHE A 163 25.84 -8.42 30.86
CA PHE A 163 25.17 -7.12 30.81
C PHE A 163 24.26 -6.89 32.02
N SER A 164 24.18 -5.63 32.44
CA SER A 164 23.19 -5.13 33.38
C SER A 164 22.31 -4.07 32.71
N GLY A 165 21.01 -4.08 33.02
CA GLY A 165 20.01 -3.21 32.43
C GLY A 165 19.27 -2.38 33.47
N THR A 166 18.92 -1.15 33.11
CA THR A 166 18.03 -0.27 33.86
C THR A 166 16.91 0.23 32.96
N MET A 167 15.70 0.34 33.51
CA MET A 167 14.54 0.88 32.81
C MET A 167 13.85 1.91 33.70
N GLU A 168 13.59 3.08 33.12
CA GLU A 168 12.85 4.16 33.75
C GLU A 168 11.47 4.26 33.10
N ILE A 169 10.42 4.16 33.91
CA ILE A 169 9.02 4.21 33.49
C ILE A 169 8.34 5.41 34.13
N ASP A 170 7.61 6.20 33.35
CA ASP A 170 6.74 7.24 33.87
C ASP A 170 5.56 6.62 34.64
N ASN A 171 5.39 7.00 35.91
CA ASN A 171 4.46 6.34 36.83
C ASN A 171 2.97 6.64 36.57
N HIS A 172 2.67 7.66 35.76
CA HIS A 172 1.31 8.02 35.36
C HIS A 172 0.89 7.33 34.07
N SER A 173 1.73 7.36 33.04
CA SER A 173 1.46 6.79 31.72
C SER A 173 1.84 5.31 31.61
N GLY A 174 2.78 4.85 32.43
CA GLY A 174 3.33 3.49 32.37
C GLY A 174 4.22 3.26 31.15
N LEU A 175 4.61 4.33 30.45
CA LEU A 175 5.46 4.27 29.27
C LEU A 175 6.93 4.32 29.69
N PRO A 176 7.81 3.50 29.09
CA PRO A 176 9.24 3.61 29.33
C PRO A 176 9.76 4.92 28.73
N VAL A 177 10.50 5.70 29.50
CA VAL A 177 11.14 6.94 29.04
C VAL A 177 12.63 6.72 28.75
N ARG A 178 13.23 5.70 29.37
CA ARG A 178 14.63 5.33 29.15
C ARG A 178 14.84 3.84 29.41
N ILE A 179 15.61 3.19 28.55
CA ILE A 179 16.13 1.84 28.75
C ILE A 179 17.62 1.91 28.48
N SER A 180 18.45 1.46 29.42
CA SER A 180 19.91 1.51 29.30
C SER A 180 20.50 0.19 29.73
N CYS A 181 21.41 -0.35 28.94
CA CYS A 181 22.12 -1.58 29.19
C CYS A 181 23.62 -1.34 28.98
N ALA A 182 24.45 -1.87 29.87
CA ALA A 182 25.89 -1.81 29.73
C ALA A 182 26.50 -3.09 30.29
N ASP A 183 27.63 -3.49 29.74
CA ASP A 183 28.48 -4.49 30.37
C ASP A 183 29.24 -3.88 31.55
N GLU A 184 29.90 -4.72 32.34
CA GLU A 184 30.62 -4.27 33.55
C GLU A 184 31.82 -3.36 33.22
N SER A 185 32.43 -3.53 32.05
CA SER A 185 33.59 -2.73 31.63
C SER A 185 33.22 -1.41 30.93
N GLY A 186 31.96 -1.24 30.51
CA GLY A 186 31.51 -0.11 29.69
C GLY A 186 31.95 -0.19 28.22
N SER A 187 32.59 -1.30 27.81
CA SER A 187 33.00 -1.55 26.43
C SER A 187 31.82 -1.82 25.50
N ALA A 188 30.67 -2.24 26.04
CA ALA A 188 29.43 -2.41 25.30
C ALA A 188 28.27 -1.71 26.01
N GLU A 189 27.62 -0.77 25.32
CA GLU A 189 26.49 -0.01 25.85
C GLU A 189 25.36 0.04 24.82
N TRP A 190 24.11 -0.04 25.29
CA TRP A 190 22.90 0.19 24.52
C TRP A 190 21.98 1.12 25.31
N LYS A 191 21.55 2.22 24.72
CA LYS A 191 20.73 3.22 25.41
C LYS A 191 19.65 3.75 24.49
N LEU A 192 18.41 3.61 24.94
CA LEU A 192 17.22 4.11 24.29
C LEU A 192 16.53 5.15 25.19
N ILE A 193 16.20 6.29 24.60
CA ILE A 193 15.36 7.32 25.21
C ILE A 193 14.11 7.46 24.35
N LEU A 194 12.95 7.47 24.99
CA LEU A 194 11.65 7.62 24.33
C LEU A 194 10.94 8.87 24.84
N ASP A 195 10.41 9.67 23.93
CA ASP A 195 9.68 10.90 24.23
C ASP A 195 8.59 11.19 23.17
N ARG A 196 7.84 12.29 23.34
CA ARG A 196 6.77 12.72 22.42
C ARG A 196 5.75 11.63 22.05
N PHE A 197 5.27 10.90 23.06
CA PHE A 197 4.21 9.92 22.88
C PHE A 197 2.95 10.57 22.27
N ASN A 198 2.37 9.93 21.26
CA ASN A 198 1.26 10.39 20.43
C ASN A 198 1.46 11.79 19.79
N SER A 199 2.70 12.26 19.68
CA SER A 199 3.04 13.60 19.19
C SER A 199 4.39 13.65 18.44
N ALA A 200 4.84 12.52 17.91
CA ALA A 200 6.15 12.43 17.25
C ALA A 200 6.17 12.97 15.80
N GLY A 201 4.99 13.26 15.24
CA GLY A 201 4.82 13.60 13.83
C GLY A 201 4.68 12.35 12.94
N ARG A 202 4.36 12.56 11.66
CA ARG A 202 4.14 11.49 10.68
C ARG A 202 5.44 11.11 9.97
N VAL A 203 5.74 9.83 9.94
CA VAL A 203 6.77 9.20 9.13
C VAL A 203 6.27 9.11 7.70
N LYS A 204 7.00 9.72 6.77
CA LYS A 204 6.67 9.72 5.34
C LYS A 204 7.44 8.59 4.65
N ILE A 205 6.71 7.61 4.13
CA ILE A 205 7.29 6.53 3.33
C ILE A 205 7.76 7.10 1.99
N PRO A 206 9.05 6.91 1.62
CA PRO A 206 9.55 7.35 0.34
C PRO A 206 9.00 6.46 -0.79
N PHE A 207 8.78 7.07 -1.95
CA PHE A 207 8.39 6.32 -3.15
C PHE A 207 9.64 5.95 -3.92
N VAL A 208 9.82 4.66 -4.19
CA VAL A 208 10.93 4.13 -4.99
C VAL A 208 10.36 3.61 -6.30
N ALA A 209 10.60 4.35 -7.39
CA ALA A 209 10.16 3.96 -8.71
C ALA A 209 10.96 2.75 -9.19
N LYS A 210 10.28 1.67 -9.62
CA LYS A 210 10.91 0.57 -10.36
C LYS A 210 10.75 0.71 -11.87
N MET A 211 9.83 1.56 -12.31
CA MET A 211 9.61 1.91 -13.70
C MET A 211 9.25 3.38 -13.81
N ALA A 212 9.80 4.06 -14.81
CA ALA A 212 9.47 5.44 -15.14
C ALA A 212 9.23 5.56 -16.65
N LEU A 213 8.13 6.20 -17.01
CA LEU A 213 7.66 6.34 -18.39
C LEU A 213 7.39 7.81 -18.67
N THR A 214 7.88 8.28 -19.82
CA THR A 214 7.33 9.48 -20.43
C THR A 214 6.10 9.09 -21.20
N ILE A 215 4.95 9.70 -20.87
CA ILE A 215 3.69 9.45 -21.56
C ILE A 215 3.17 10.72 -22.25
N GLY A 216 2.57 10.54 -23.42
CA GLY A 216 1.96 11.60 -24.23
C GLY A 216 0.73 11.07 -24.97
N PRO A 217 -0.22 11.93 -25.38
CA PRO A 217 -1.41 11.45 -26.06
C PRO A 217 -1.03 10.82 -27.41
N SER A 218 -1.67 9.71 -27.78
CA SER A 218 -1.41 9.01 -29.05
C SER A 218 -1.88 9.81 -30.28
N GLN A 219 -2.67 10.85 -30.07
CA GLN A 219 -3.14 11.75 -31.12
C GLN A 219 -3.23 13.19 -30.59
N LYS A 220 -3.36 14.16 -31.50
CA LYS A 220 -3.56 15.57 -31.10
C LYS A 220 -4.93 15.71 -30.44
N VAL A 221 -4.93 16.14 -29.19
CA VAL A 221 -6.16 16.34 -28.38
C VAL A 221 -6.19 17.72 -27.75
N SER A 222 -7.40 18.16 -27.39
CA SER A 222 -7.59 19.37 -26.60
C SER A 222 -7.04 19.20 -25.17
N ARG A 223 -6.80 20.32 -24.48
CA ARG A 223 -6.38 20.31 -23.07
C ARG A 223 -7.40 19.64 -22.15
N GLY A 224 -8.70 19.78 -22.46
CA GLY A 224 -9.79 19.15 -21.71
C GLY A 224 -9.74 17.64 -21.81
N GLU A 225 -9.65 17.10 -23.03
CA GLU A 225 -9.53 15.66 -23.28
C GLU A 225 -8.25 15.08 -22.66
N PHE A 226 -7.12 15.78 -22.76
CA PHE A 226 -5.88 15.35 -22.10
C PHE A 226 -6.05 15.23 -20.58
N ASN A 227 -6.65 16.24 -19.94
CA ASN A 227 -6.88 16.22 -18.50
C ASN A 227 -7.86 15.10 -18.10
N GLN A 228 -8.90 14.86 -18.91
CA GLN A 228 -9.84 13.77 -18.69
C GLN A 228 -9.15 12.40 -18.81
N ALA A 229 -8.32 12.19 -19.84
CA ALA A 229 -7.52 10.97 -19.99
C ALA A 229 -6.59 10.75 -18.79
N VAL A 230 -5.92 11.82 -18.30
CA VAL A 230 -5.09 11.75 -17.08
C VAL A 230 -5.92 11.36 -15.85
N THR A 231 -7.12 11.92 -15.68
CA THR A 231 -8.01 11.59 -14.55
C THR A 231 -8.45 10.13 -14.60
N VAL A 232 -8.81 9.62 -15.77
CA VAL A 232 -9.19 8.20 -15.93
C VAL A 232 -8.00 7.28 -15.67
N LEU A 233 -6.80 7.61 -16.19
CA LEU A 233 -5.59 6.82 -15.91
C LEU A 233 -5.28 6.73 -14.42
N ARG A 234 -5.45 7.83 -13.66
CA ARG A 234 -5.30 7.83 -12.20
C ARG A 234 -6.26 6.86 -11.52
N LYS A 235 -7.55 6.91 -11.89
CA LYS A 235 -8.56 6.00 -11.34
C LYS A 235 -8.25 4.53 -11.66
N ARG A 236 -7.79 4.23 -12.88
CA ARG A 236 -7.35 2.87 -13.26
C ARG A 236 -6.18 2.40 -12.40
N LEU A 237 -5.19 3.25 -12.15
CA LEU A 237 -4.04 2.92 -11.30
C LEU A 237 -4.45 2.72 -9.83
N GLU A 238 -5.38 3.53 -9.33
CA GLU A 238 -5.97 3.39 -7.99
C GLU A 238 -6.74 2.07 -7.84
N GLU A 239 -7.56 1.72 -8.83
CA GLU A 239 -8.32 0.47 -8.85
C GLU A 239 -7.43 -0.77 -8.93
N LEU A 240 -6.28 -0.65 -9.59
CA LEU A 240 -5.27 -1.69 -9.62
C LEU A 240 -4.48 -1.84 -8.32
N ASP A 241 -4.66 -0.93 -7.36
CA ASP A 241 -3.84 -0.82 -6.15
C ASP A 241 -2.34 -0.75 -6.49
N TRP A 242 -2.01 0.11 -7.46
CA TRP A 242 -0.63 0.36 -7.88
C TRP A 242 -0.18 1.69 -7.30
N ASP A 243 0.91 1.69 -6.53
CA ASP A 243 1.52 2.93 -6.10
C ASP A 243 2.18 3.63 -7.30
N TYR A 244 1.76 4.88 -7.52
CA TYR A 244 2.24 5.67 -8.66
C TYR A 244 2.55 7.12 -8.29
N ARG A 245 3.38 7.75 -9.12
CA ARG A 245 3.53 9.20 -9.18
C ARG A 245 3.33 9.69 -10.60
N LEU A 246 2.48 10.68 -10.76
CA LEU A 246 2.20 11.29 -12.05
C LEU A 246 2.42 12.80 -11.98
N PHE A 247 3.42 13.31 -12.71
CA PHE A 247 3.80 14.73 -12.68
C PHE A 247 4.32 15.20 -14.03
N ARG A 248 4.34 16.52 -14.26
CA ARG A 248 4.92 17.11 -15.46
C ARG A 248 6.37 17.52 -15.23
N ARG A 249 7.25 17.18 -16.17
CA ARG A 249 8.66 17.62 -16.20
C ARG A 249 9.03 18.02 -17.63
N TRP A 250 9.51 19.26 -17.81
CA TRP A 250 9.89 19.81 -19.12
C TRP A 250 8.79 19.66 -20.19
N GLY A 251 7.53 19.95 -19.81
CA GLY A 251 6.37 19.83 -20.70
C GLY A 251 5.88 18.40 -20.96
N LYS A 252 6.61 17.37 -20.49
CA LYS A 252 6.25 15.96 -20.65
C LYS A 252 5.57 15.42 -19.40
N LEU A 253 4.61 14.52 -19.56
CA LEU A 253 3.98 13.82 -18.44
C LEU A 253 4.81 12.59 -18.10
N ILE A 254 5.24 12.48 -16.84
CA ILE A 254 6.03 11.37 -16.33
C ILE A 254 5.16 10.53 -15.40
N LEU A 255 5.03 9.25 -15.73
CA LEU A 255 4.42 8.23 -14.89
C LEU A 255 5.52 7.38 -14.27
N GLN A 256 5.62 7.37 -12.94
CA GLN A 256 6.47 6.45 -12.19
C GLN A 256 5.61 5.43 -11.47
N LEU A 257 6.03 4.16 -11.52
CA LEU A 257 5.40 3.03 -10.86
C LEU A 257 6.37 2.41 -9.85
N ASP A 258 5.84 1.97 -8.71
CA ASP A 258 6.59 1.24 -7.68
C ASP A 258 6.97 -0.21 -8.09
N ARG A 259 6.50 -0.63 -9.26
CA ARG A 259 6.63 -1.97 -9.83
C ARG A 259 7.07 -1.94 -11.28
N GLN A 260 7.65 -3.04 -11.72
CA GLN A 260 7.85 -3.28 -13.15
C GLN A 260 6.61 -3.94 -13.71
N VAL A 261 6.13 -3.41 -14.84
CA VAL A 261 4.93 -3.91 -15.54
C VAL A 261 5.37 -4.37 -16.92
N SER A 262 4.91 -5.54 -17.34
CA SER A 262 5.23 -6.03 -18.68
C SER A 262 4.60 -5.16 -19.77
N ARG A 263 5.08 -5.25 -21.02
CA ARG A 263 4.66 -4.35 -22.11
C ARG A 263 3.16 -4.46 -22.41
N SER A 264 2.58 -5.65 -22.39
CA SER A 264 1.18 -5.87 -22.81
C SER A 264 0.16 -5.27 -21.83
N PRO A 265 0.19 -5.54 -20.51
CA PRO A 265 -0.65 -4.86 -19.53
C PRO A 265 -0.46 -3.35 -19.52
N LEU A 266 0.79 -2.88 -19.68
CA LEU A 266 1.08 -1.45 -19.73
C LEU A 266 0.46 -0.78 -20.96
N LYS A 267 0.60 -1.38 -22.15
CA LYS A 267 -0.03 -0.87 -23.39
C LYS A 267 -1.55 -0.81 -23.24
N LEU A 268 -2.14 -1.83 -22.63
CA LEU A 268 -3.58 -1.89 -22.39
C LEU A 268 -4.04 -0.82 -21.38
N LEU A 269 -3.34 -0.65 -20.26
CA LEU A 269 -3.61 0.36 -19.24
C LEU A 269 -3.64 1.78 -19.84
N LEU A 270 -2.68 2.06 -20.73
CA LEU A 270 -2.50 3.35 -21.39
C LEU A 270 -3.40 3.52 -22.62
N SER A 271 -4.10 2.49 -23.08
CA SER A 271 -5.02 2.57 -24.23
C SER A 271 -6.31 3.32 -23.90
N PRO A 272 -7.11 3.76 -24.89
CA PRO A 272 -8.43 4.34 -24.63
C PRO A 272 -9.27 3.48 -23.67
N GLY A 273 -9.11 2.16 -23.73
CA GLY A 273 -9.72 1.20 -22.82
C GLY A 273 -11.23 1.13 -22.99
N LYS A 274 -11.69 1.23 -24.24
CA LYS A 274 -13.09 1.04 -24.60
C LYS A 274 -13.39 -0.45 -24.52
N VAL A 275 -14.07 -0.86 -23.47
CA VAL A 275 -14.47 -2.26 -23.22
C VAL A 275 -15.93 -2.42 -23.59
N GLU A 276 -16.23 -3.43 -24.38
CA GLU A 276 -17.58 -3.74 -24.85
C GLU A 276 -17.82 -5.25 -24.80
N ILE A 277 -19.05 -5.64 -24.49
CA ILE A 277 -19.50 -7.03 -24.62
C ILE A 277 -20.51 -7.07 -25.76
N TRP A 278 -20.32 -8.00 -26.68
CA TRP A 278 -21.16 -8.19 -27.85
C TRP A 278 -21.70 -9.61 -27.92
N CYS A 279 -22.93 -9.77 -28.38
CA CYS A 279 -23.39 -11.02 -28.98
C CYS A 279 -22.80 -11.15 -30.37
N ALA A 280 -22.31 -12.35 -30.67
CA ALA A 280 -21.74 -12.70 -31.95
C ALA A 280 -22.27 -14.04 -32.46
N GLU A 281 -22.06 -14.28 -33.76
CA GLU A 281 -22.31 -15.56 -34.42
C GLU A 281 -20.97 -16.14 -34.86
N GLN A 282 -20.71 -17.41 -34.56
CA GLN A 282 -19.51 -18.10 -35.03
C GLN A 282 -19.67 -18.42 -36.52
N LEU A 283 -18.62 -18.16 -37.30
CA LEU A 283 -18.56 -18.61 -38.68
C LEU A 283 -18.06 -20.04 -38.75
N ASP A 284 -18.75 -20.86 -39.53
CA ASP A 284 -18.29 -22.21 -39.85
C ASP A 284 -16.97 -22.15 -40.63
N SER A 285 -16.09 -23.12 -40.37
CA SER A 285 -14.75 -23.18 -40.97
C SER A 285 -14.77 -23.26 -42.50
N SER A 286 -15.87 -23.72 -43.09
CA SER A 286 -16.10 -23.76 -44.55
C SER A 286 -16.40 -22.37 -45.14
N SER A 287 -17.11 -21.50 -44.40
CA SER A 287 -17.50 -20.15 -44.84
C SER A 287 -16.36 -19.14 -44.69
N ALA A 288 -15.43 -19.38 -43.76
CA ALA A 288 -14.25 -18.53 -43.53
C ALA A 288 -13.30 -18.43 -44.75
N LEU A 289 -13.37 -19.38 -45.70
CA LEU A 289 -12.56 -19.42 -46.92
C LEU A 289 -13.15 -18.59 -48.08
N GLN A 290 -14.41 -18.17 -48.00
CA GLN A 290 -15.10 -17.44 -49.08
C GLN A 290 -14.94 -15.91 -49.00
N GLY A 291 -14.07 -15.40 -48.12
CA GLY A 291 -13.80 -13.96 -48.01
C GLY A 291 -14.74 -13.19 -47.08
N ASP A 292 -15.55 -13.89 -46.28
CA ASP A 292 -16.40 -13.25 -45.28
C ASP A 292 -15.61 -12.48 -44.22
N SER A 293 -16.12 -11.31 -43.85
CA SER A 293 -15.49 -10.29 -42.99
C SER A 293 -15.47 -10.66 -41.50
N GLY A 294 -15.36 -11.94 -41.15
CA GLY A 294 -15.30 -12.40 -39.76
C GLY A 294 -14.05 -11.93 -39.04
N ILE A 295 -14.14 -11.67 -37.74
CA ILE A 295 -13.01 -11.21 -36.92
C ILE A 295 -12.51 -12.40 -36.08
N ALA A 296 -11.20 -12.63 -36.06
CA ALA A 296 -10.58 -13.67 -35.24
C ALA A 296 -10.67 -13.30 -33.75
N VAL A 297 -10.94 -14.29 -32.89
CA VAL A 297 -11.01 -14.09 -31.44
C VAL A 297 -9.70 -14.47 -30.78
N GLY A 298 -9.13 -13.59 -29.96
CA GLY A 298 -7.87 -13.86 -29.25
C GLY A 298 -6.67 -14.10 -30.20
N GLY A 299 -6.80 -13.75 -31.48
CA GLY A 299 -5.82 -14.07 -32.51
C GLY A 299 -5.93 -15.48 -33.11
N ASP A 300 -6.89 -16.29 -32.66
CA ASP A 300 -7.17 -17.59 -33.27
C ASP A 300 -7.91 -17.42 -34.59
N VAL A 301 -7.17 -17.55 -35.70
CA VAL A 301 -7.71 -17.45 -37.06
C VAL A 301 -8.72 -18.54 -37.40
N SER A 302 -8.72 -19.66 -36.67
CA SER A 302 -9.69 -20.74 -36.85
C SER A 302 -11.03 -20.43 -36.20
N PHE A 303 -11.04 -19.51 -35.23
CA PHE A 303 -12.24 -19.09 -34.51
C PHE A 303 -12.62 -17.65 -34.88
N ARG A 304 -13.49 -17.52 -35.88
CA ARG A 304 -13.96 -16.22 -36.40
C ARG A 304 -15.42 -15.98 -36.07
N VAL A 305 -15.74 -14.72 -35.80
CA VAL A 305 -17.09 -14.31 -35.39
C VAL A 305 -17.58 -13.09 -36.17
N ILE A 306 -18.90 -12.96 -36.28
CA ILE A 306 -19.59 -11.75 -36.75
C ILE A 306 -20.31 -11.11 -35.56
N LEU A 307 -19.97 -9.86 -35.23
CA LEU A 307 -20.65 -9.10 -34.19
C LEU A 307 -22.08 -8.75 -34.63
N LYS A 308 -23.08 -9.05 -33.80
CA LYS A 308 -24.50 -8.81 -34.11
C LYS A 308 -25.09 -7.69 -33.29
N GLN A 309 -24.94 -7.77 -31.96
CA GLN A 309 -25.59 -6.86 -31.04
C GLN A 309 -24.66 -6.51 -29.88
N LYS A 310 -24.51 -5.22 -29.59
CA LYS A 310 -23.80 -4.77 -28.41
C LYS A 310 -24.67 -4.93 -27.18
N ILE A 311 -24.13 -5.56 -26.15
CA ILE A 311 -24.80 -5.86 -24.87
C ILE A 311 -24.47 -4.81 -23.82
N GLY A 312 -23.21 -4.37 -23.76
CA GLY A 312 -22.80 -3.33 -22.82
C GLY A 312 -21.46 -2.71 -23.19
N LYS A 313 -21.12 -1.64 -22.49
CA LYS A 313 -19.82 -0.96 -22.52
C LYS A 313 -19.34 -0.64 -21.10
N ASN A 314 -18.17 -0.02 -20.99
CA ASN A 314 -17.65 0.55 -19.75
C ASN A 314 -18.74 1.20 -18.90
N GLY A 315 -18.83 0.82 -17.62
CA GLY A 315 -19.81 1.34 -16.67
C GLY A 315 -21.22 0.74 -16.76
N ASP A 316 -21.56 -0.03 -17.79
CA ASP A 316 -22.83 -0.79 -17.83
C ASP A 316 -22.74 -2.11 -17.04
N PHE A 317 -21.53 -2.47 -16.58
CA PHE A 317 -21.22 -3.69 -15.84
C PHE A 317 -20.10 -3.45 -14.82
N GLU A 318 -20.06 -4.28 -13.79
CA GLU A 318 -18.95 -4.40 -12.85
C GLU A 318 -18.06 -5.59 -13.27
N ALA A 319 -16.79 -5.32 -13.55
CA ALA A 319 -15.81 -6.34 -13.89
C ALA A 319 -14.93 -6.68 -12.67
N ARG A 320 -14.77 -7.97 -12.37
CA ARG A 320 -13.94 -8.46 -11.28
C ARG A 320 -13.32 -9.80 -11.60
N LEU A 321 -12.17 -10.10 -10.97
CA LEU A 321 -11.58 -11.42 -11.08
C LEU A 321 -12.36 -12.40 -10.21
N ARG A 322 -12.73 -13.55 -10.78
CA ARG A 322 -13.35 -14.64 -10.04
C ARG A 322 -12.25 -15.37 -9.25
N GLN A 323 -12.29 -15.22 -7.92
CA GLN A 323 -11.48 -15.88 -6.89
C GLN A 323 -10.00 -16.16 -7.23
N GLU A 324 -9.07 -15.52 -6.52
CA GLU A 324 -7.61 -15.76 -6.66
C GLU A 324 -7.15 -17.21 -6.35
N PHE A 325 -8.05 -18.08 -5.86
CA PHE A 325 -7.76 -19.45 -5.41
C PHE A 325 -8.22 -20.54 -6.39
N LEU A 326 -8.86 -20.18 -7.50
CA LEU A 326 -9.15 -21.15 -8.56
C LEU A 326 -7.90 -21.38 -9.43
N PRO A 327 -7.68 -22.60 -9.94
CA PRO A 327 -6.52 -22.92 -10.78
C PRO A 327 -6.52 -22.11 -12.08
N GLU A 328 -7.70 -21.70 -12.57
CA GLU A 328 -7.87 -20.89 -13.77
C GLU A 328 -8.63 -19.60 -13.40
N PRO A 329 -7.95 -18.44 -13.28
CA PRO A 329 -8.62 -17.19 -12.98
C PRO A 329 -9.49 -16.75 -14.17
N GLY A 330 -10.76 -16.45 -13.90
CA GLY A 330 -11.69 -15.88 -14.89
C GLY A 330 -11.98 -14.40 -14.64
N LEU A 331 -12.31 -13.68 -15.70
CA LEU A 331 -12.80 -12.30 -15.64
C LEU A 331 -14.33 -12.31 -15.74
N LEU A 332 -14.99 -11.97 -14.63
CA LEU A 332 -16.44 -11.91 -14.53
C LEU A 332 -16.93 -10.48 -14.76
N PHE A 333 -17.89 -10.33 -15.67
CA PHE A 333 -18.64 -9.10 -15.91
C PHE A 333 -20.06 -9.26 -15.39
N ALA A 334 -20.36 -8.60 -14.28
CA ALA A 334 -21.67 -8.59 -13.65
C ALA A 334 -22.52 -7.44 -14.18
N PHE A 335 -23.74 -7.75 -14.63
CA PHE A 335 -24.70 -6.77 -15.14
C PHE A 335 -25.73 -6.45 -14.06
N GLU A 336 -26.14 -5.19 -13.95
CA GLU A 336 -27.24 -4.81 -13.04
C GLU A 336 -28.58 -5.42 -13.49
N ASP A 337 -28.80 -5.48 -14.81
CA ASP A 337 -29.97 -6.11 -15.41
C ASP A 337 -29.58 -7.37 -16.19
N THR A 338 -29.80 -8.53 -15.58
CA THR A 338 -29.53 -9.84 -16.18
C THR A 338 -30.64 -10.32 -17.12
N SER A 339 -31.77 -9.60 -17.24
CA SER A 339 -32.86 -9.99 -18.14
C SER A 339 -32.43 -10.03 -19.60
N MET A 340 -31.41 -9.25 -19.96
CA MET A 340 -30.75 -9.27 -21.27
C MET A 340 -30.02 -10.59 -21.53
N LEU A 341 -29.54 -11.28 -20.49
CA LEU A 341 -28.83 -12.55 -20.56
C LEU A 341 -29.77 -13.77 -20.48
N SER A 342 -30.91 -13.64 -19.80
CA SER A 342 -31.84 -14.75 -19.52
C SER A 342 -32.82 -15.12 -20.65
N ARG A 343 -32.67 -14.57 -21.87
CA ARG A 343 -33.59 -14.89 -22.97
C ARG A 343 -33.34 -16.33 -23.48
N PRO A 344 -34.37 -17.21 -23.50
CA PRO A 344 -34.21 -18.65 -23.76
C PRO A 344 -33.73 -19.00 -25.17
N ASP A 345 -33.80 -18.06 -26.13
CA ASP A 345 -33.27 -18.26 -27.49
C ASP A 345 -31.74 -18.02 -27.59
N MET A 346 -31.03 -17.86 -26.47
CA MET A 346 -29.66 -17.38 -26.45
C MET A 346 -28.64 -18.42 -25.97
N ASN A 347 -28.43 -19.45 -26.80
CA ASN A 347 -27.13 -20.13 -26.86
C ASN A 347 -26.12 -19.21 -27.59
N ARG A 348 -26.03 -17.93 -27.16
CA ARG A 348 -25.31 -16.88 -27.88
C ARG A 348 -23.85 -16.85 -27.45
N LEU A 349 -22.98 -16.86 -28.45
CA LEU A 349 -21.58 -16.56 -28.27
C LEU A 349 -21.45 -15.09 -27.85
N LEU A 350 -20.91 -14.85 -26.68
CA LEU A 350 -20.57 -13.52 -26.18
C LEU A 350 -19.08 -13.29 -26.38
N VAL A 351 -18.71 -12.09 -26.80
CA VAL A 351 -17.31 -11.75 -27.05
C VAL A 351 -16.92 -10.47 -26.34
N LEU A 352 -15.71 -10.49 -25.76
CA LEU A 352 -15.09 -9.36 -25.10
C LEU A 352 -14.29 -8.57 -26.14
N VAL A 353 -14.73 -7.33 -26.39
CA VAL A 353 -14.11 -6.42 -27.35
C VAL A 353 -13.43 -5.28 -26.61
N VAL A 354 -12.16 -5.04 -26.90
CA VAL A 354 -11.38 -3.98 -26.26
C VAL A 354 -10.67 -3.14 -27.30
N ASN A 355 -11.01 -1.86 -27.37
CA ASN A 355 -10.54 -0.93 -28.40
C ASN A 355 -10.79 -1.42 -29.85
N GLY A 356 -11.79 -2.29 -30.05
CA GLY A 356 -12.12 -2.88 -31.35
C GLY A 356 -11.53 -4.27 -31.58
N ASP A 357 -10.56 -4.71 -30.78
CA ASP A 357 -9.98 -6.05 -30.86
C ASP A 357 -10.81 -7.04 -30.04
N ILE A 358 -11.09 -8.23 -30.60
CA ILE A 358 -11.80 -9.28 -29.87
C ILE A 358 -10.79 -10.12 -29.09
N LEU A 359 -10.83 -10.03 -27.76
CA LEU A 359 -9.83 -10.65 -26.89
C LEU A 359 -10.20 -12.06 -26.44
N ASP A 360 -11.48 -12.29 -26.14
CA ASP A 360 -11.96 -13.56 -25.62
C ASP A 360 -13.44 -13.74 -25.96
N TYR A 361 -13.95 -14.96 -25.78
CA TYR A 361 -15.35 -15.31 -25.92
C TYR A 361 -15.86 -16.15 -24.76
N SER A 362 -17.17 -16.19 -24.61
CA SER A 362 -17.85 -17.04 -23.65
C SER A 362 -19.17 -17.53 -24.22
N ARG A 363 -19.49 -18.79 -23.98
CA ARG A 363 -20.82 -19.36 -24.25
C ARG A 363 -21.63 -19.55 -22.96
N THR A 364 -21.00 -19.29 -21.82
CA THR A 364 -21.56 -19.59 -20.51
C THR A 364 -21.90 -18.29 -19.79
N THR A 365 -23.18 -18.10 -19.52
CA THR A 365 -23.63 -17.13 -18.53
C THR A 365 -23.65 -17.80 -17.16
N VAL A 366 -23.06 -17.16 -16.16
CA VAL A 366 -23.29 -17.52 -14.76
C VAL A 366 -24.47 -16.72 -14.22
N GLU A 367 -25.07 -17.13 -13.10
CA GLU A 367 -26.26 -16.48 -12.53
C GLU A 367 -26.12 -14.95 -12.35
N SER A 368 -24.89 -14.45 -12.22
CA SER A 368 -24.58 -13.04 -11.99
C SER A 368 -23.92 -12.31 -13.17
N GLY A 369 -23.71 -12.96 -14.32
CA GLY A 369 -23.01 -12.29 -15.43
C GLY A 369 -22.36 -13.21 -16.46
N VAL A 370 -21.30 -12.71 -17.10
CA VAL A 370 -20.56 -13.39 -18.17
C VAL A 370 -19.11 -13.55 -17.75
N GLU A 371 -18.57 -14.74 -17.91
CA GLU A 371 -17.18 -15.05 -17.54
C GLU A 371 -16.33 -15.35 -18.78
N PHE A 372 -15.17 -14.71 -18.84
CA PHE A 372 -14.13 -14.91 -19.85
C PHE A 372 -12.91 -15.53 -19.19
N SER A 373 -12.56 -16.76 -19.58
CA SER A 373 -11.54 -17.58 -18.90
C SER A 373 -10.33 -17.92 -19.77
N SER A 374 -10.33 -17.56 -21.06
CA SER A 374 -9.23 -17.88 -21.98
C SER A 374 -8.07 -16.87 -21.88
N LEU A 375 -8.19 -15.89 -20.99
CA LEU A 375 -7.19 -14.85 -20.76
C LEU A 375 -6.04 -15.40 -19.89
N GLU A 376 -4.95 -15.83 -20.54
CA GLU A 376 -3.82 -16.53 -19.88
C GLU A 376 -3.05 -15.70 -18.83
N ASN A 377 -3.26 -14.39 -18.75
CA ASN A 377 -2.45 -13.50 -17.90
C ASN A 377 -3.30 -12.76 -16.85
N LYS A 378 -3.09 -13.09 -15.57
CA LYS A 378 -3.76 -12.48 -14.41
C LYS A 378 -3.59 -10.96 -14.36
N GLU A 379 -2.42 -10.43 -14.74
CA GLU A 379 -2.17 -8.98 -14.77
C GLU A 379 -3.00 -8.31 -15.87
N ILE A 380 -3.12 -8.94 -17.05
CA ILE A 380 -4.00 -8.46 -18.13
C ILE A 380 -5.46 -8.43 -17.66
N MET A 381 -5.95 -9.48 -17.00
CA MET A 381 -7.31 -9.52 -16.46
C MET A 381 -7.56 -8.41 -15.43
N ARG A 382 -6.61 -8.14 -14.53
CA ARG A 382 -6.70 -7.01 -13.58
C ARG A 382 -6.81 -5.68 -14.30
N VAL A 383 -5.98 -5.46 -15.32
CA VAL A 383 -6.04 -4.25 -16.14
C VAL A 383 -7.37 -4.16 -16.89
N LEU A 384 -7.88 -5.25 -17.47
CA LEU A 384 -9.18 -5.30 -18.13
C LEU A 384 -10.34 -4.95 -17.19
N ALA A 385 -10.32 -5.49 -15.97
CA ALA A 385 -11.31 -5.14 -14.94
C ALA A 385 -11.29 -3.63 -14.64
N ALA A 386 -10.11 -3.07 -14.38
CA ALA A 386 -9.94 -1.64 -14.13
C ALA A 386 -10.33 -0.76 -15.35
N LEU A 387 -10.15 -1.26 -16.57
CA LEU A 387 -10.62 -0.58 -17.78
C LEU A 387 -12.14 -0.57 -17.84
N ALA A 388 -12.78 -1.73 -17.62
CA ALA A 388 -14.22 -1.92 -17.70
C ALA A 388 -15.00 -1.08 -16.68
N ASN A 389 -14.47 -0.94 -15.46
CA ASN A 389 -15.10 -0.21 -14.36
C ASN A 389 -14.92 1.32 -14.44
N GLN A 390 -14.14 1.80 -15.41
CA GLN A 390 -13.89 3.23 -15.61
C GLN A 390 -14.39 3.66 -16.99
N PRO A 391 -14.81 4.94 -17.17
CA PRO A 391 -15.08 5.49 -18.49
C PRO A 391 -13.88 5.31 -19.42
N ALA A 392 -14.14 5.08 -20.71
CA ALA A 392 -13.07 5.07 -21.71
C ALA A 392 -12.35 6.43 -21.74
N MET A 393 -11.03 6.42 -21.91
CA MET A 393 -10.26 7.64 -22.11
C MET A 393 -10.59 8.22 -23.49
N PRO A 394 -10.67 9.56 -23.63
CA PRO A 394 -10.89 10.20 -24.94
C PRO A 394 -9.71 9.97 -25.91
N THR A 395 -8.52 9.66 -25.39
CA THR A 395 -7.34 9.25 -26.15
C THR A 395 -6.51 8.27 -25.33
N GLY A 396 -5.77 7.39 -26.01
CA GLY A 396 -4.71 6.63 -25.38
C GLY A 396 -3.47 7.47 -25.14
N PHE A 397 -2.51 6.90 -24.41
CA PHE A 397 -1.16 7.41 -24.25
C PHE A 397 -0.14 6.50 -24.93
N GLU A 398 0.81 7.11 -25.62
CA GLU A 398 2.07 6.47 -25.98
C GLU A 398 3.05 6.59 -24.82
N ALA A 399 3.90 5.59 -24.63
CA ALA A 399 4.88 5.55 -23.55
C ALA A 399 6.29 5.24 -24.07
N VAL A 400 7.27 5.96 -23.52
CA VAL A 400 8.70 5.71 -23.72
C VAL A 400 9.36 5.55 -22.36
N LEU A 401 10.16 4.49 -22.19
CA LEU A 401 10.91 4.26 -20.96
C LEU A 401 11.89 5.41 -20.71
N VAL A 402 11.89 5.96 -19.50
CA VAL A 402 12.92 6.89 -19.06
C VAL A 402 14.14 6.06 -18.70
N ARG A 403 15.24 6.26 -19.44
CA ARG A 403 16.53 5.63 -19.15
C ARG A 403 17.22 6.30 -17.98
#